data_AF-A0A327Y868-F1
#
_entry.id   AF-A0A327Y868-F1
#
_cell.length_a   1.000
_cell.length_b   1.000
_cell.length_c   1.000
_cell.angle_alpha   90.00
_cell.angle_beta   90.00
_cell.angle_gamma   90.00
#
_symmetry.space_group_name_H-M   'P 1'
#
loop_
_entity.id
_entity.type
_entity.pdbx_description
1 polymer ?
#
loop_
_entity_poly.entity_id
_entity_poly.type
_entity_poly.pdbx_seq_one_letter_code
_entity_poly.pdbx_strand_id
1 'polypeptide(L)'
;MTDDRMTEHDDLTPWFTAGRDEMGQASGDWLARMEAMALAEQPTPAVAPALGGAGATARGWLREALGQLGGWPAMAGLAAACVTGIWIGAVAPSDWTGSVASDESVSAAEPASAYDYAMLGL
;
A
#
# COMPACT_ATOMS: atom_id res chain seq x y z
N MET A 1 4.77 5.07 24.34
CA MET A 1 4.00 5.90 23.39
C MET A 1 3.51 4.97 22.29
N THR A 2 2.62 4.07 22.66
CA THR A 2 1.99 3.09 21.76
C THR A 2 0.52 3.10 22.16
N ASP A 3 -0.36 2.98 21.17
CA ASP A 3 -1.82 2.94 21.30
C ASP A 3 -2.60 4.28 21.17
N ASP A 4 -2.48 4.94 20.02
CA ASP A 4 -3.54 5.82 19.47
C ASP A 4 -4.08 5.29 18.13
N ARG A 5 -3.53 4.17 17.61
CA ARG A 5 -3.94 3.60 16.32
C ARG A 5 -5.11 2.62 16.40
N MET A 6 -5.44 2.10 17.58
CA MET A 6 -6.59 1.18 17.72
C MET A 6 -7.93 1.92 17.73
N THR A 7 -7.98 3.20 18.11
CA THR A 7 -9.21 4.00 18.19
C THR A 7 -9.73 4.44 16.81
N GLU A 8 -8.85 4.72 15.84
CA GLU A 8 -9.27 5.02 14.46
C GLU A 8 -9.85 3.79 13.71
N HIS A 9 -9.56 2.57 14.16
CA HIS A 9 -10.11 1.36 13.55
C HIS A 9 -11.58 1.10 13.91
N ASP A 10 -12.10 1.72 14.97
CA ASP A 10 -13.46 1.46 15.44
C ASP A 10 -14.52 2.08 14.52
N ASP A 11 -14.18 3.15 13.78
CA ASP A 11 -15.06 3.81 12.81
C ASP A 11 -15.38 2.94 11.58
N LEU A 12 -14.53 1.95 11.27
CA LEU A 12 -14.73 1.05 10.12
C LEU A 12 -15.51 -0.23 10.49
N THR A 13 -15.63 -0.53 11.78
CA THR A 13 -16.34 -1.71 12.29
C THR A 13 -17.78 -1.83 11.78
N PRO A 14 -18.59 -0.75 11.70
CA PRO A 14 -19.95 -0.81 11.17
C PRO A 14 -20.00 -1.23 9.69
N TRP A 15 -19.07 -0.72 8.88
CA TRP A 15 -18.99 -1.01 7.45
C TRP A 15 -18.57 -2.47 7.17
N PHE A 16 -17.61 -3.00 7.92
CA PHE A 16 -17.23 -4.41 7.82
C PHE A 16 -18.31 -5.37 8.34
N THR A 17 -19.13 -4.92 9.28
CA THR A 17 -20.27 -5.71 9.78
C THR A 17 -21.37 -5.77 8.73
N ALA A 18 -21.77 -4.61 8.17
CA ALA A 18 -22.72 -4.55 7.06
C ALA A 18 -22.28 -5.42 5.88
N GLY A 19 -21.00 -5.34 5.49
CA GLY A 19 -20.47 -6.15 4.39
C GLY A 19 -20.47 -7.66 4.67
N ARG A 20 -20.31 -8.10 5.93
CA ARG A 20 -20.40 -9.53 6.29
C ARG A 20 -21.84 -10.03 6.31
N ASP A 21 -22.77 -9.19 6.75
CA ASP A 21 -24.19 -9.55 6.79
C ASP A 21 -24.81 -9.63 5.38
N GLU A 22 -24.32 -8.80 4.46
CA GLU A 22 -24.79 -8.76 3.07
C GLU A 22 -24.14 -9.84 2.19
N MET A 23 -22.93 -10.29 2.55
CA MET A 23 -22.21 -11.31 1.78
C MET A 23 -22.72 -12.71 2.13
N GLY A 24 -23.53 -13.28 1.24
CA GLY A 24 -23.96 -14.67 1.31
C GLY A 24 -22.78 -15.65 1.33
N GLN A 25 -23.00 -16.85 1.88
CA GLN A 25 -21.96 -17.87 1.97
C GLN A 25 -21.48 -18.30 0.57
N ALA A 26 -20.16 -18.31 0.37
CA ALA A 26 -19.57 -18.72 -0.91
C ALA A 26 -19.98 -20.16 -1.27
N SER A 27 -20.31 -20.39 -2.54
CA SER A 27 -20.70 -21.74 -3.00
C SER A 27 -19.55 -22.75 -2.83
N GLY A 28 -19.89 -24.00 -2.52
CA GLY A 28 -18.89 -25.07 -2.34
C GLY A 28 -18.05 -25.33 -3.59
N ASP A 29 -18.64 -25.21 -4.78
CA ASP A 29 -17.93 -25.33 -6.06
C ASP A 29 -16.90 -24.22 -6.27
N TRP A 30 -17.22 -22.98 -5.85
CA TRP A 30 -16.27 -21.87 -5.88
C TRP A 30 -15.10 -22.11 -4.92
N LEU A 31 -15.38 -22.57 -3.69
CA LEU A 31 -14.34 -22.89 -2.70
C LEU A 31 -13.41 -24.01 -3.19
N ALA A 32 -13.97 -25.06 -3.80
CA ALA A 32 -13.19 -26.17 -4.37
C ALA A 32 -12.25 -25.70 -5.50
N ARG A 33 -12.72 -24.80 -6.38
CA ARG A 33 -11.85 -24.20 -7.42
C ARG A 33 -10.75 -23.33 -6.82
N MET A 34 -11.08 -22.52 -5.80
CA MET A 34 -10.10 -21.68 -5.11
C MET A 34 -9.01 -22.53 -4.45
N GLU A 35 -9.38 -23.63 -3.80
CA GLU A 35 -8.43 -24.56 -3.18
C GLU A 35 -7.52 -25.22 -4.22
N ALA A 36 -8.09 -25.67 -5.35
CA ALA A 36 -7.29 -26.24 -6.45
C ALA A 36 -6.28 -25.23 -7.02
N MET A 37 -6.66 -23.96 -7.17
CA MET A 37 -5.75 -22.91 -7.59
C MET A 37 -4.65 -22.65 -6.54
N ALA A 38 -5.01 -22.62 -5.26
CA ALA A 38 -4.05 -22.41 -4.18
C ALA A 38 -3.00 -23.53 -4.15
N LEU A 39 -3.42 -24.79 -4.30
CA LEU A 39 -2.52 -25.94 -4.37
C LEU A 39 -1.62 -25.91 -5.60
N ALA A 40 -2.12 -25.44 -6.74
CA ALA A 40 -1.33 -25.31 -7.95
C ALA A 40 -0.20 -24.28 -7.83
N GLU A 41 -0.44 -23.20 -7.07
CA GLU A 41 0.52 -22.12 -6.85
C GLU A 41 1.43 -22.35 -5.62
N GLN A 42 1.21 -23.43 -4.86
CA GLN A 42 2.10 -23.71 -3.73
C GLN A 42 3.52 -23.92 -4.26
N PRO A 43 4.51 -23.15 -3.75
CA PRO A 43 5.88 -23.34 -4.15
C PRO A 43 6.29 -24.75 -3.76
N THR A 44 6.67 -25.55 -4.76
CA THR A 44 7.29 -26.84 -4.48
C THR A 44 8.54 -26.55 -3.67
N PRO A 45 8.69 -27.14 -2.46
CA PRO A 45 9.92 -26.97 -1.70
C PRO A 45 11.05 -27.45 -2.59
N ALA A 46 11.88 -26.50 -3.03
CA ALA A 46 13.07 -26.83 -3.78
C ALA A 46 13.91 -27.74 -2.88
N VAL A 47 14.09 -28.99 -3.28
CA VAL A 47 15.09 -29.86 -2.67
C VAL A 47 16.38 -29.08 -2.79
N ALA A 48 16.90 -28.60 -1.65
CA ALA A 48 18.18 -27.93 -1.62
C ALA A 48 19.16 -28.87 -2.33
N PRO A 49 19.87 -28.43 -3.37
CA PRO A 49 20.86 -29.29 -4.00
C PRO A 49 21.80 -29.72 -2.88
N ALA A 50 21.90 -31.03 -2.66
CA ALA A 50 22.91 -31.59 -1.78
C ALA A 50 24.23 -30.94 -2.23
N LEU A 51 24.88 -30.22 -1.31
CA LEU A 51 26.12 -29.49 -1.56
C LEU A 51 27.20 -30.51 -1.96
N GLY A 52 27.18 -30.88 -3.24
CA GLY A 52 28.16 -31.71 -3.89
C GLY A 52 29.39 -30.86 -4.16
N GLY A 53 30.41 -31.06 -3.34
CA GLY A 53 31.81 -31.07 -3.75
C GLY A 53 32.38 -29.82 -4.43
N ALA A 54 33.29 -29.16 -3.70
CA ALA A 54 34.48 -28.47 -4.22
C ALA A 54 34.24 -27.32 -5.22
N GLY A 55 34.05 -26.11 -4.68
CA GLY A 55 34.13 -24.88 -5.46
C GLY A 55 33.62 -23.65 -4.74
N ALA A 56 33.97 -23.47 -3.45
CA ALA A 56 33.66 -22.24 -2.72
C ALA A 56 34.54 -21.09 -3.22
N THR A 57 34.26 -20.58 -4.41
CA THR A 57 34.73 -19.24 -4.79
C THR A 57 34.06 -18.27 -3.84
N ALA A 58 34.83 -17.50 -3.08
CA ALA A 58 34.35 -16.57 -2.07
C ALA A 58 33.11 -15.79 -2.54
N ARG A 59 31.92 -16.27 -2.18
CA ARG A 59 30.68 -15.54 -2.39
C ARG A 59 30.78 -14.37 -1.43
N GLY A 60 31.05 -13.19 -1.99
CA GLY A 60 31.23 -11.98 -1.20
C GLY A 60 30.05 -11.80 -0.24
N TRP A 61 30.35 -11.48 1.01
CA TRP A 61 29.43 -11.24 2.12
C TRP A 61 28.11 -10.54 1.74
N LEU A 62 28.15 -9.60 0.78
CA LEU A 62 26.98 -8.95 0.21
C LEU A 62 25.97 -9.96 -0.36
N ARG A 63 26.41 -10.90 -1.19
CA ARG A 63 25.53 -11.91 -1.83
C ARG A 63 24.87 -12.83 -0.81
N GLU A 64 25.55 -13.10 0.29
CA GLU A 64 25.07 -13.94 1.37
C GLU A 64 24.03 -13.19 2.22
N ALA A 65 24.29 -11.90 2.54
CA ALA A 65 23.31 -11.02 3.16
C ALA A 65 22.07 -10.83 2.29
N LEU A 66 22.26 -10.60 0.99
CA LEU A 66 21.19 -10.50 -0.01
C LEU A 66 20.35 -11.77 -0.11
N GLY A 67 20.97 -12.96 -0.01
CA GLY A 67 20.27 -14.23 0.02
C GLY A 67 19.38 -14.38 1.25
N GLN A 68 19.78 -13.85 2.41
CA GLN A 68 18.97 -13.86 3.63
C GLN A 68 17.86 -12.79 3.63
N LEU A 69 18.05 -11.68 2.92
CA LEU A 69 17.09 -10.58 2.82
C LEU A 69 15.96 -10.83 1.80
N GLY A 70 15.89 -12.00 1.16
CA GLY A 70 14.87 -12.34 0.16
C GLY A 70 15.35 -12.27 -1.29
N GLY A 71 16.65 -12.09 -1.53
CA GLY A 71 17.26 -12.14 -2.85
C GLY A 71 17.03 -10.89 -3.70
N TRP A 72 16.95 -11.09 -5.02
CA TRP A 72 16.75 -10.04 -6.02
C TRP A 72 15.47 -9.18 -5.83
N PRO A 73 14.30 -9.72 -5.42
CA PRO A 73 13.10 -8.89 -5.25
C PRO A 73 13.24 -7.87 -4.10
N ALA A 74 13.98 -8.20 -3.03
CA ALA A 74 14.25 -7.26 -1.95
C ALA A 74 15.09 -6.06 -2.43
N MET A 75 16.04 -6.29 -3.35
CA MET A 75 16.80 -5.20 -3.98
C MET A 75 15.95 -4.36 -4.92
N ALA A 76 15.04 -4.97 -5.67
CA ALA A 76 14.10 -4.22 -6.51
C ALA A 76 13.23 -3.28 -5.66
N GLY A 77 12.74 -3.77 -4.51
CA GLY A 77 11.99 -2.95 -3.55
C GLY A 77 12.82 -1.81 -2.96
N LEU A 78 14.07 -2.08 -2.57
CA LEU A 78 14.99 -1.08 -2.03
C LEU A 78 15.34 0.00 -3.07
N ALA A 79 15.59 -0.40 -4.31
CA ALA A 79 15.83 0.53 -5.41
C ALA A 79 14.60 1.40 -5.69
N ALA A 80 13.40 0.80 -5.72
CA ALA A 80 12.15 1.55 -5.87
C ALA A 80 11.95 2.55 -4.71
N ALA A 81 12.21 2.15 -3.46
CA ALA A 81 12.11 3.03 -2.30
C ALA A 81 13.08 4.22 -2.38
N CYS A 82 14.30 4.02 -2.87
CA CYS A 82 15.25 5.12 -3.11
C CYS A 82 14.74 6.08 -4.19
N VAL A 83 14.22 5.57 -5.30
CA VAL A 83 13.64 6.41 -6.38
C VAL A 83 12.44 7.21 -5.87
N THR A 84 11.54 6.58 -5.11
CA THR A 84 10.41 7.25 -4.48
C THR A 84 10.85 8.31 -3.47
N GLY A 85 11.88 8.03 -2.67
CA GLY A 85 12.45 9.00 -1.73
C GLY A 85 13.03 10.22 -2.43
N ILE A 86 13.69 10.04 -3.57
CA ILE A 86 14.18 11.15 -4.41
C ILE A 86 13.01 11.95 -4.98
N TRP A 87 11.95 11.28 -5.45
CA TRP A 87 10.76 11.94 -6.00
C TRP A 87 10.05 12.80 -4.95
N ILE A 88 9.89 12.30 -3.73
CA ILE A 88 9.28 13.03 -2.62
C ILE A 88 10.20 14.15 -2.11
N GLY A 89 11.51 13.91 -2.01
CA GLY A 89 12.47 14.90 -1.49
C GLY A 89 12.77 16.04 -2.45
N ALA A 90 12.57 15.87 -3.75
CA ALA A 90 12.81 16.91 -4.76
C ALA A 90 11.74 18.00 -4.76
N VAL A 91 10.54 17.74 -4.22
CA VAL A 91 9.48 18.75 -4.10
C VAL A 91 9.62 19.41 -2.73
N ALA A 92 10.32 20.55 -2.68
CA ALA A 92 10.35 21.36 -1.47
C ALA A 92 8.94 21.92 -1.19
N PRO A 93 8.38 21.78 0.02
CA PRO A 93 7.04 22.29 0.36
C PRO A 93 6.93 23.83 0.29
N SER A 94 8.05 24.54 0.05
CA SER A 94 8.08 25.97 -0.21
C SER A 94 7.49 26.38 -1.57
N ASP A 95 7.35 25.46 -2.52
CA ASP A 95 6.76 25.78 -3.84
C ASP A 95 5.22 25.78 -3.83
N TRP A 96 4.59 25.28 -2.75
CA TRP A 96 3.14 25.33 -2.60
C TRP A 96 2.63 26.63 -1.96
N THR A 97 3.44 27.32 -1.16
CA THR A 97 3.02 28.57 -0.51
C THR A 97 2.94 29.74 -1.50
N GLY A 98 3.59 29.66 -2.66
CA GLY A 98 3.46 30.66 -3.73
C GLY A 98 2.19 30.54 -4.57
N SER A 99 1.64 29.32 -4.73
CA SER A 99 0.45 29.08 -5.56
C SER A 99 -0.86 29.34 -4.80
N VAL A 100 -0.87 29.04 -3.48
CA VAL A 100 -2.04 29.29 -2.62
C VAL A 100 -2.22 30.78 -2.31
N ALA A 101 -1.14 31.57 -2.31
CA ALA A 101 -1.21 33.02 -2.12
C ALA A 101 -1.75 33.76 -3.36
N SER A 102 -1.59 33.22 -4.57
CA SER A 102 -2.21 33.77 -5.78
C SER A 102 -3.69 33.40 -5.94
N ASP A 103 -4.20 32.46 -5.14
CA ASP A 103 -5.60 32.03 -5.14
C ASP A 103 -6.40 32.63 -3.96
N GLU A 104 -5.84 33.65 -3.29
CA GLU A 104 -6.56 34.57 -2.40
C GLU A 104 -7.48 35.54 -3.22
N SER A 105 -8.03 35.03 -4.32
CA SER A 105 -9.16 35.60 -5.06
C SER A 105 -10.27 34.58 -5.29
N VAL A 106 -10.18 33.38 -4.68
CA VAL A 106 -11.37 32.58 -4.35
C VAL A 106 -12.09 33.34 -3.23
N SER A 107 -12.80 34.36 -3.67
CA SER A 107 -13.77 35.14 -2.92
C SER A 107 -14.52 34.19 -2.02
N ALA A 108 -14.50 34.50 -0.72
CA ALA A 108 -15.28 33.84 0.30
C ALA A 108 -16.70 33.61 -0.21
N ALA A 109 -16.95 32.42 -0.76
CA ALA A 109 -18.27 31.86 -0.88
C ALA A 109 -18.64 31.47 0.55
N GLU A 110 -18.96 32.48 1.34
CA GLU A 110 -19.49 32.30 2.67
C GLU A 110 -20.81 31.51 2.50
N PRO A 111 -20.94 30.32 3.10
CA PRO A 111 -22.06 29.42 2.81
C PRO A 111 -23.44 30.02 3.14
N ALA A 112 -23.48 31.10 3.92
CA ALA A 112 -24.71 31.86 4.19
C ALA A 112 -25.22 32.65 2.96
N SER A 113 -24.32 33.20 2.13
CA SER A 113 -24.72 34.02 0.97
C SER A 113 -25.23 33.18 -0.22
N ALA A 114 -24.81 31.91 -0.29
CA ALA A 114 -25.31 30.94 -1.27
C ALA A 114 -26.81 30.65 -1.11
N TYR A 115 -27.35 30.73 0.11
CA TYR A 115 -28.77 30.52 0.38
C TYR A 115 -29.64 31.70 -0.10
N ASP A 116 -29.16 32.94 0.06
CA ASP A 116 -29.86 34.12 -0.46
C ASP A 116 -29.88 34.14 -1.99
N TYR A 117 -28.82 33.67 -2.65
CA TYR A 117 -28.79 33.55 -4.11
C TYR A 117 -29.79 32.50 -4.62
N ALA A 118 -29.92 31.38 -3.91
CA ALA A 118 -30.90 30.34 -4.23
C ALA A 118 -32.36 30.78 -4.00
N MET A 119 -32.62 31.68 -3.04
CA MET A 119 -33.95 32.25 -2.79
C MET A 119 -34.32 33.39 -3.75
N LEU A 120 -33.33 34.15 -4.25
CA LEU A 120 -33.57 35.23 -5.21
C LEU A 120 -33.77 34.73 -6.65
N GLY A 121 -33.51 33.45 -6.92
CA GLY A 121 -33.91 32.77 -8.17
C GLY A 121 -33.30 33.37 -9.44
N LEU A 122 -32.06 33.85 -9.35
CA LEU A 122 -31.26 34.28 -10.51
C LEU A 122 -30.19 33.23 -10.85
#